data_AF-A0A369KRV3-F1
#
_entry.id   AF-A0A369KRV3-F1
#
_cell.length_a   1.000
_cell.length_b   1.000
_cell.length_c   1.000
_cell.angle_alpha   90.00
_cell.angle_beta   90.00
_cell.angle_gamma   90.00
#
_symmetry.space_group_name_H-M   'P 1'
#
loop_
_entity.id
_entity.type
_entity.pdbx_description
1 polymer ?
#
loop_
_entity_poly.entity_id
_entity_poly.type
_entity_poly.pdbx_seq_one_letter_code
_entity_poly.pdbx_strand_id
1 'polypeptide(L)'
;MNILEMMKDLQRDIEILRYEPAKFIKGQKVGKTNEMKFKVKGFCAPTKNNSLYQSQGSYSFTSIDIYTIEKLNTDNSENKVADRAIVNNNTYKILGCNNCYSFYISQGELEI
;
A
#
# COMPACT_ATOMS: atom_id res chain seq x y z
N MET A 1 -20.05 -8.01 -13.24
CA MET A 1 -19.41 -6.75 -13.70
C MET A 1 -18.43 -6.34 -12.62
N ASN A 2 -17.13 -6.33 -12.94
CA ASN A 2 -16.07 -5.99 -11.98
C ASN A 2 -15.95 -4.47 -11.86
N ILE A 3 -15.72 -3.93 -10.65
CA ILE A 3 -15.65 -2.48 -10.40
C ILE A 3 -14.60 -1.78 -11.29
N LEU A 4 -13.56 -2.51 -11.71
CA LEU A 4 -12.53 -1.99 -12.62
C LEU A 4 -12.96 -1.99 -14.10
N GLU A 5 -13.88 -2.86 -14.52
CA GLU A 5 -14.54 -2.76 -15.83
C GLU A 5 -15.44 -1.54 -15.89
N MET A 6 -16.05 -1.18 -14.75
CA MET A 6 -16.90 0.00 -14.61
C MET A 6 -16.11 1.30 -14.53
N MET A 7 -14.85 1.26 -14.12
CA MET A 7 -13.99 2.42 -13.85
C MET A 7 -12.75 2.45 -14.76
N LYS A 8 -12.85 1.87 -15.97
CA LYS A 8 -11.73 1.72 -16.90
C LYS A 8 -11.00 3.04 -17.20
N ASP A 9 -11.75 4.13 -17.28
CA ASP A 9 -11.22 5.47 -17.59
C ASP A 9 -10.51 6.14 -16.41
N LEU A 10 -10.69 5.60 -15.19
CA LEU A 10 -10.09 6.13 -13.96
C LEU A 10 -8.90 5.29 -13.47
N GLN A 11 -8.57 4.22 -14.21
CA GLN A 11 -7.42 3.38 -13.90
C GLN A 11 -6.11 4.14 -14.16
N ARG A 12 -5.13 3.90 -13.29
CA ARG A 12 -3.79 4.46 -13.38
C ARG A 12 -2.75 3.40 -13.05
N ASP A 13 -1.52 3.64 -13.48
CA ASP A 13 -0.38 2.86 -13.02
C ASP A 13 -0.05 3.25 -11.58
N ILE A 14 -0.01 2.26 -10.70
CA ILE A 14 0.38 2.40 -9.31
C ILE A 14 1.70 1.67 -9.15
N GLU A 15 2.73 2.36 -8.68
CA GLU A 15 4.03 1.74 -8.43
C GLU A 15 4.00 1.06 -7.06
N ILE A 16 4.41 -0.19 -7.01
CA ILE A 16 4.52 -1.00 -5.80
C ILE A 16 6.00 -1.21 -5.50
N LEU A 17 6.37 -0.87 -4.26
CA LEU A 17 7.68 -1.13 -3.68
C LEU A 17 7.57 -2.33 -2.77
N ARG A 18 8.31 -3.39 -3.11
CA ARG A 18 8.30 -4.66 -2.40
C ARG A 18 9.61 -4.86 -1.67
N TYR A 19 9.55 -4.98 -0.35
CA TYR A 19 10.72 -5.27 0.49
C TYR A 19 10.67 -6.71 0.99
N GLU A 20 11.72 -7.48 0.71
CA GLU A 20 11.93 -8.74 1.42
C GLU A 20 12.17 -8.45 2.92
N PRO A 21 11.74 -9.32 3.84
CA PRO A 21 11.98 -9.12 5.26
C PRO A 21 13.48 -9.07 5.54
N ALA A 22 13.87 -8.13 6.39
CA ALA A 22 15.23 -8.06 6.86
C ALA A 22 15.60 -9.35 7.60
N LYS A 23 16.75 -9.94 7.26
CA LYS A 23 17.30 -11.09 7.98
C LYS A 23 18.01 -10.61 9.23
N PHE A 24 17.70 -11.22 10.36
CA PHE A 24 18.36 -10.93 11.63
C PHE A 24 19.09 -12.17 12.13
N ILE A 25 20.34 -12.01 12.56
CA ILE A 25 21.14 -13.06 13.21
C ILE A 25 21.64 -12.47 14.53
N LYS A 26 21.32 -13.14 15.65
CA LYS A 26 21.68 -12.67 17.01
C LYS A 26 21.28 -11.20 17.27
N GLY A 27 20.10 -10.78 16.79
CA GLY A 27 19.59 -9.42 16.96
C GLY A 27 20.19 -8.37 16.03
N GLN A 28 21.20 -8.71 15.22
CA GLN A 28 21.78 -7.79 14.25
C GLN A 28 21.16 -8.03 12.88
N LYS A 29 20.81 -6.94 12.18
CA LYS A 29 20.37 -6.99 10.78
C LYS A 29 21.56 -7.42 9.92
N VAL A 30 21.40 -8.49 9.15
CA VAL A 30 22.45 -9.02 8.27
C VAL A 30 22.00 -8.93 6.82
N GLY A 31 22.85 -8.35 5.98
CA GLY A 31 22.61 -8.20 4.54
C GLY A 31 21.77 -6.98 4.16
N LYS A 32 21.72 -6.72 2.85
CA LYS A 32 20.86 -5.69 2.27
C LYS A 32 19.44 -6.24 2.13
N THR A 33 18.46 -5.40 2.42
CA THR A 33 17.06 -5.68 2.09
C THR A 33 16.93 -5.62 0.57
N ASN A 34 16.49 -6.71 -0.05
CA ASN A 34 16.19 -6.68 -1.49
C ASN A 34 14.91 -5.87 -1.71
N GLU A 35 15.01 -4.87 -2.58
CA GLU A 35 13.91 -4.01 -2.99
C GLU A 35 13.55 -4.34 -4.44
N MET A 36 12.27 -4.62 -4.68
CA MET A 36 11.71 -4.80 -6.01
C MET A 36 10.69 -3.69 -6.28
N LYS A 37 10.73 -3.13 -7.49
CA LYS A 37 9.73 -2.16 -7.96
C LYS A 37 8.99 -2.72 -9.15
N PHE A 38 7.66 -2.61 -9.14
CA PHE A 38 6.83 -2.98 -10.28
C PHE A 38 5.56 -2.14 -10.31
N LYS A 39 4.90 -2.07 -11.46
CA LYS A 39 3.68 -1.28 -11.64
C LYS A 39 2.49 -2.23 -11.74
N VAL A 40 1.38 -1.82 -11.13
CA VAL A 40 0.08 -2.49 -11.27
C VAL A 40 -0.95 -1.48 -11.75
N LYS A 41 -1.89 -1.93 -12.58
CA LYS A 41 -3.04 -1.10 -12.95
C LYS A 41 -4.12 -1.16 -11.89
N GLY A 42 -4.56 0.00 -11.43
CA GLY A 42 -5.59 0.10 -10.42
C GLY A 42 -6.30 1.44 -10.37
N PHE A 43 -7.29 1.49 -9.50
CA PHE A 43 -8.11 2.66 -9.22
C PHE A 43 -7.95 3.04 -7.75
N CYS A 44 -7.75 4.33 -7.47
CA CYS A 44 -7.65 4.87 -6.12
C CYS A 44 -8.95 5.59 -5.76
N ALA A 45 -9.55 5.27 -4.61
CA ALA A 45 -10.69 5.97 -4.05
C ALA A 45 -10.38 6.46 -2.63
N PRO A 46 -10.97 7.60 -2.20
CA PRO A 46 -10.94 7.98 -0.80
C PRO A 46 -11.65 6.91 0.04
N THR A 47 -11.08 6.56 1.19
CA THR A 47 -11.69 5.57 2.09
C THR A 47 -13.00 6.12 2.67
N LYS A 48 -14.12 5.43 2.40
CA LYS A 48 -15.50 5.92 2.66
C LYS A 48 -15.84 6.23 4.13
N ASN A 49 -15.03 5.76 5.09
CA ASN A 49 -15.25 5.89 6.53
C ASN A 49 -14.24 6.79 7.27
N ASN A 50 -13.40 7.54 6.57
CA ASN A 50 -12.54 8.54 7.23
C ASN A 50 -12.81 9.93 6.69
N SER A 51 -13.40 10.75 7.55
CA SER A 51 -13.45 12.20 7.43
C SER A 51 -12.02 12.75 7.47
N LEU A 52 -11.39 12.82 6.30
CA LEU A 52 -10.25 13.65 5.91
C LEU A 52 -8.92 13.53 6.67
N TYR A 53 -8.86 13.35 7.99
CA TYR A 53 -7.60 13.23 8.76
C TYR A 53 -7.86 12.49 10.06
N GLN A 54 -7.23 11.33 10.26
CA GLN A 54 -7.12 10.76 11.60
C GLN A 54 -5.88 11.38 12.24
N SER A 55 -6.05 12.24 13.23
CA SER A 55 -4.93 12.72 14.05
C SER A 55 -4.64 11.71 15.16
N GLN A 56 -3.39 11.32 15.32
CA GLN A 56 -2.91 10.52 16.43
C GLN A 56 -1.67 11.18 17.03
N GLY A 57 -1.87 11.96 18.08
CA GLY A 57 -0.80 12.80 18.66
C GLY A 57 -0.41 13.91 17.69
N SER A 58 0.88 14.05 17.40
CA SER A 58 1.43 15.06 16.48
C SER A 58 1.41 14.65 15.00
N TYR A 59 0.69 13.57 14.65
CA TYR A 59 0.66 13.04 13.29
C TYR A 59 -0.77 13.00 12.75
N SER A 60 -0.94 13.42 11.51
CA SER A 60 -2.16 13.26 10.73
C SER A 60 -1.98 12.15 9.69
N PHE A 61 -3.01 11.33 9.49
CA PHE A 61 -2.96 10.20 8.56
C PHE A 61 -3.94 10.40 7.41
N THR A 62 -3.43 10.32 6.18
CA THR A 62 -4.21 10.24 4.95
C THR A 62 -4.33 8.80 4.51
N SER A 63 -5.54 8.35 4.18
CA SER A 63 -5.79 6.97 3.75
C SER A 63 -6.54 6.90 2.43
N ILE A 64 -6.21 5.90 1.63
CA ILE A 64 -6.75 5.68 0.28
C ILE A 64 -7.03 4.18 0.12
N ASP A 65 -8.15 3.86 -0.52
CA ASP A 65 -8.45 2.50 -0.97
C ASP A 65 -7.95 2.33 -2.41
N ILE A 66 -7.16 1.28 -2.65
CA ILE A 66 -6.70 0.89 -3.99
C ILE A 66 -7.43 -0.38 -4.42
N TYR A 67 -7.89 -0.42 -5.66
CA TYR A 67 -8.50 -1.58 -6.29
C TYR A 67 -7.71 -1.95 -7.56
N THR A 68 -7.39 -3.23 -7.73
CA THR A 68 -6.56 -3.74 -8.85
C THR A 68 -7.18 -4.99 -9.46
N ILE A 69 -6.85 -5.26 -10.73
CA ILE A 69 -7.20 -6.52 -11.40
C ILE A 69 -6.14 -7.60 -11.16
N GLU A 70 -4.93 -7.19 -10.81
CA GLU A 70 -3.81 -8.07 -10.55
C GLU A 70 -3.76 -8.40 -9.08
N LYS A 71 -3.54 -9.68 -8.76
CA LYS A 71 -3.43 -10.11 -7.39
C LYS A 71 -2.11 -9.62 -6.79
N LEU A 72 -2.13 -8.70 -5.82
CA LEU A 72 -0.96 -8.39 -5.01
C LEU A 72 -0.94 -9.27 -3.76
N ASN A 73 0.06 -10.13 -3.67
CA ASN A 73 0.35 -10.85 -2.45
C ASN A 73 0.97 -9.88 -1.44
N THR A 74 0.14 -9.35 -0.55
CA THR A 74 0.53 -8.51 0.59
C THR A 74 0.67 -9.36 1.86
N ASP A 75 1.17 -8.77 2.94
CA ASP A 75 1.53 -9.37 4.25
C ASP A 75 0.54 -10.34 4.96
N ASN A 76 -0.64 -10.65 4.41
CA ASN A 76 -1.56 -11.67 4.95
C ASN A 76 -1.17 -13.12 4.57
N SER A 77 -0.16 -13.33 3.74
CA SER A 77 0.50 -14.64 3.64
C SER A 77 1.48 -14.77 4.78
N GLU A 78 1.47 -15.91 5.49
CA GLU A 78 2.15 -16.21 6.77
C GLU A 78 3.64 -15.82 6.90
N ASN A 79 4.30 -15.28 5.88
CA ASN A 79 5.65 -14.80 5.92
C ASN A 79 5.99 -14.00 4.63
N LYS A 80 6.55 -12.78 4.77
CA LYS A 80 7.68 -12.25 3.94
C LYS A 80 7.50 -11.05 2.99
N VAL A 81 6.49 -10.18 3.03
CA VAL A 81 6.52 -9.03 2.08
C VAL A 81 5.84 -7.75 2.56
N ALA A 82 6.65 -6.78 2.99
CA ALA A 82 6.17 -5.43 3.26
C ALA A 82 6.08 -4.63 1.95
N ASP A 83 4.90 -4.67 1.32
CA ASP A 83 4.61 -3.86 0.14
C ASP A 83 4.21 -2.43 0.54
N ARG A 84 4.74 -1.44 -0.17
CA ARG A 84 4.32 -0.02 -0.14
C ARG A 84 3.82 0.38 -1.52
N ALA A 85 2.91 1.35 -1.56
CA ALA A 85 2.40 1.90 -2.81
C ALA A 85 2.87 3.35 -2.99
N ILE A 86 3.35 3.70 -4.18
CA ILE A 86 3.59 5.07 -4.57
C ILE A 86 2.42 5.55 -5.41
N VAL A 87 1.74 6.59 -4.91
CA VAL A 87 0.61 7.23 -5.59
C VAL A 87 0.87 8.74 -5.59
N ASN A 88 0.83 9.38 -6.76
CA ASN A 88 1.09 10.83 -6.91
C ASN A 88 2.41 11.29 -6.24
N ASN A 89 3.50 10.53 -6.41
CA ASN A 89 4.82 10.74 -5.79
C ASN A 89 4.88 10.58 -4.26
N ASN A 90 3.77 10.24 -3.62
CA ASN A 90 3.71 9.99 -2.19
C ASN A 90 3.82 8.49 -1.90
N THR A 91 4.57 8.12 -0.87
CA THR A 91 4.76 6.71 -0.47
C THR A 91 3.82 6.36 0.68
N TYR A 92 2.92 5.42 0.42
CA TYR A 92 1.95 4.93 1.39
C TYR A 92 2.31 3.52 1.85
N LYS A 93 2.10 3.24 3.13
CA LYS A 93 2.17 1.89 3.68
C LYS A 93 0.87 1.15 3.35
N ILE A 94 0.97 -0.08 2.85
CA ILE A 94 -0.20 -0.96 2.75
C ILE A 94 -0.51 -1.50 4.16
N LEU A 95 -1.71 -1.22 4.66
CA LEU A 95 -2.14 -1.57 6.02
C LEU A 95 -3.05 -2.80 6.05
N GLY A 96 -3.76 -3.06 4.97
CA GLY A 96 -4.71 -4.16 4.89
C GLY A 96 -5.01 -4.52 3.46
N CYS A 97 -5.50 -5.73 3.27
CA CYS A 97 -5.75 -6.28 1.95
C CYS A 97 -6.95 -7.22 2.00
N ASN A 98 -7.86 -7.09 1.03
CA ASN A 98 -8.99 -7.98 0.87
C ASN A 98 -8.85 -8.76 -0.44
N ASN A 99 -8.83 -10.09 -0.33
CA ASN A 99 -8.64 -11.04 -1.42
C ASN A 99 -7.43 -10.78 -2.34
N CYS A 100 -6.46 -9.96 -1.92
CA CYS A 100 -5.30 -9.58 -2.73
C CYS A 100 -5.62 -8.75 -3.98
N TYR A 101 -6.84 -8.20 -4.10
CA TYR A 101 -7.24 -7.33 -5.21
C TYR A 101 -7.58 -5.91 -4.76
N SER A 102 -7.87 -5.71 -3.47
CA SER A 102 -8.05 -4.38 -2.90
C SER A 102 -7.18 -4.17 -1.66
N PHE A 103 -6.63 -2.96 -1.54
CA PHE A 103 -5.68 -2.58 -0.51
C PHE A 103 -6.11 -1.31 0.18
N TYR A 104 -5.94 -1.29 1.48
CA TYR A 104 -6.05 -0.08 2.29
C TYR A 104 -4.64 0.45 2.52
N ILE A 105 -4.37 1.67 2.05
CA ILE A 105 -3.06 2.31 2.18
C ILE A 105 -3.16 3.57 3.04
N SER A 106 -2.08 3.89 3.76
CA SER A 106 -2.03 5.10 4.60
C SER A 106 -0.63 5.72 4.65
N GLN A 107 -0.60 7.04 4.78
CA GLN A 107 0.59 7.85 4.98
C GLN A 107 0.35 8.77 6.18
N GLY A 108 1.27 8.74 7.14
CA GLY A 108 1.29 9.67 8.27
C GLY A 108 2.22 10.85 8.00
N GLU A 109 1.79 12.05 8.34
CA GLU A 109 2.54 13.31 8.23
C GLU A 109 2.50 14.05 9.57
N LEU A 110 3.56 14.81 9.90
CA LEU A 110 3.58 15.64 11.11
C LEU A 110 2.58 16.80 10.96
N GLU A 111 1.79 17.05 11.99
CA GLU A 111 0.92 18.24 12.07
C GLU A 111 1.80 19.47 12.33
N ILE A 112 1.72 20.48 11.43
CA ILE A 112 2.47 21.75 11.50
C ILE A 112 1.58 22.82 12.12
#